data_AF-A0A523K818-F1
#
_entry.id   AF-A0A523K818-F1
#
_cell.length_a   1.000
_cell.length_b   1.000
_cell.length_c   1.000
_cell.angle_alpha   90.00
_cell.angle_beta   90.00
_cell.angle_gamma   90.00
#
_symmetry.space_group_name_H-M   'P 1'
#
loop_
_entity.id
_entity.type
_entity.pdbx_description
1 polymer ?
#
loop_
_entity_poly.entity_id
_entity_poly.type
_entity_poly.pdbx_seq_one_letter_code
_entity_poly.pdbx_strand_id
1 'polypeptide(L)'
;MLTRTSSVEAPTLQPGAIAKIWVRHLTSLFFPVLSLSFLWTGPHAWYVAALFMLPAVGIFVWDTTSHDERRQPVADLPAWPFDALVYLLTGLHFLILFELVRFFSAQGVFSADLVMLFLVVGANSGFSIITAHELIHRRKPWEQWLGRLMLCTVLYEHFYTEHLRGHHARVGTPEDPATARFGESYSAFFRRTLPAQFQSAWKLEAKRLGDESMSLFDRRMLQNRILHGLVVGWGIAFAVLAWFGYAAFAAYLLQAWVAIRLLEAVNYFEHWGLMRRQAQVSFVDSWDTYSWFTYYGLTGLSRHADHHAFPARPYQQLRVFEEAPVLPVGYIGSVDAVFAKNDEFMTTAAIELGRRGLGPFEEPGVSEEEALARLSEVRQEEDRIRLDRRAAWKKRLSRSWKTVPFPAQLALVFAAILVGTTAGVQWETGGGEMGFWSRAGLHAWIFGSLAIVIPARRYLSENAIGEIPSWGVALAMLLAVGVGGDAIFY
;
A
#
# COMPACT_ATOMS: atom_id res chain seq x y z
N MET A 1 6.32 -16.34 -36.67
CA MET A 1 7.30 -15.47 -37.35
C MET A 1 7.31 -14.14 -36.61
N LEU A 2 7.98 -14.07 -35.46
CA LEU A 2 8.09 -12.86 -34.64
C LEU A 2 9.37 -12.14 -35.10
N THR A 3 9.23 -11.21 -36.03
CA THR A 3 10.34 -10.41 -36.55
C THR A 3 10.19 -8.95 -36.12
N ARG A 4 11.31 -8.42 -35.60
CA ARG A 4 11.61 -7.04 -35.19
C ARG A 4 11.11 -6.62 -33.81
N THR A 5 11.83 -7.09 -32.79
CA THR A 5 12.23 -6.16 -31.73
C THR A 5 13.10 -5.08 -32.38
N SER A 6 12.69 -3.81 -32.30
CA SER A 6 13.61 -2.72 -32.55
C SER A 6 14.77 -2.89 -31.55
N SER A 7 15.94 -3.25 -32.07
CA SER A 7 17.18 -3.25 -31.32
C SER A 7 17.53 -1.79 -31.07
N VAL A 8 16.92 -1.19 -30.03
CA VAL A 8 17.49 -0.01 -29.39
C VAL A 8 18.82 -0.50 -28.83
N GLU A 9 19.92 -0.17 -29.51
CA GLU A 9 21.27 -0.50 -29.08
C GLU A 9 21.43 -0.04 -27.62
N ALA A 10 21.81 -0.97 -26.75
CA ALA A 10 22.11 -0.63 -25.37
C ALA A 10 23.28 0.38 -25.40
N PRO A 11 23.15 1.55 -24.75
CA PRO A 11 24.18 2.56 -24.78
C PRO A 11 25.49 1.99 -24.23
N THR A 12 26.59 2.22 -24.95
CA THR A 12 27.93 1.81 -24.53
C THR A 12 28.31 2.48 -23.21
N LEU A 13 28.87 1.69 -22.29
CA LEU A 13 29.20 2.12 -20.93
C LEU A 13 30.20 3.28 -20.92
N GLN A 14 29.72 4.48 -20.61
CA GLN A 14 30.62 5.57 -20.20
C GLN A 14 31.25 5.24 -18.83
N PRO A 15 32.54 5.55 -18.62
CA PRO A 15 33.18 5.40 -17.31
C PRO A 15 32.35 6.10 -16.21
N GLY A 16 32.02 5.37 -15.14
CA GLY A 16 31.22 5.87 -14.03
C GLY A 16 29.70 5.83 -14.21
N ALA A 17 29.16 5.37 -15.34
CA ALA A 17 27.72 5.22 -15.54
C ALA A 17 27.08 4.24 -14.53
N ILE A 18 27.77 3.14 -14.22
CA ILE A 18 27.31 2.13 -13.22
C ILE A 18 27.19 2.78 -11.84
N ALA A 19 28.22 3.51 -11.40
CA ALA A 19 28.22 4.18 -10.11
C ALA A 19 27.08 5.22 -10.03
N LYS A 20 26.86 6.00 -11.09
CA LYS A 20 25.75 6.97 -11.16
C LYS A 20 24.38 6.30 -11.05
N ILE A 21 24.17 5.17 -11.75
CA ILE A 21 22.90 4.42 -11.68
C ILE A 21 22.70 3.85 -10.26
N TRP A 22 23.74 3.22 -9.71
CA TRP A 22 23.67 2.63 -8.38
C TRP A 22 23.44 3.66 -7.27
N VAL A 23 24.12 4.82 -7.33
CA VAL A 23 23.91 5.92 -6.36
C VAL A 23 22.46 6.41 -6.37
N ARG A 24 21.80 6.43 -7.54
CA ARG A 24 20.37 6.79 -7.59
C ARG A 24 19.50 5.78 -6.86
N HIS A 25 19.81 4.48 -6.93
CA HIS A 25 19.07 3.47 -6.16
C HIS A 25 19.24 3.61 -4.64
N LEU A 26 20.24 4.34 -4.14
CA LEU A 26 20.35 4.62 -2.70
C LEU A 26 19.16 5.46 -2.18
N THR A 27 18.34 6.05 -3.05
CA THR A 27 17.07 6.68 -2.65
C THR A 27 16.10 5.69 -2.00
N SER A 28 16.24 4.38 -2.26
CA SER A 28 15.45 3.34 -1.59
C SER A 28 15.72 3.28 -0.07
N LEU A 29 16.85 3.81 0.40
CA LEU A 29 17.19 3.86 1.82
C LEU A 29 16.45 4.96 2.58
N PHE A 30 15.76 5.87 1.90
CA PHE A 30 15.13 7.01 2.54
C PHE A 30 14.07 6.61 3.57
N PHE A 31 13.10 5.75 3.20
CA PHE A 31 12.05 5.31 4.13
C PHE A 31 12.62 4.51 5.31
N PRO A 32 13.58 3.59 5.10
CA PRO A 32 14.26 2.93 6.22
C PRO A 32 14.97 3.90 7.17
N VAL A 33 15.74 4.85 6.62
CA VAL A 33 16.48 5.83 7.42
C VAL A 33 15.52 6.76 8.16
N LEU A 34 14.44 7.23 7.51
CA LEU A 34 13.41 8.05 8.14
C LEU A 34 12.74 7.30 9.30
N SER A 35 12.39 6.02 9.08
CA SER A 35 11.74 5.17 10.08
C SER A 35 12.66 4.90 11.28
N LEU A 36 13.92 4.57 11.05
CA LEU A 36 14.90 4.39 12.13
C LEU A 36 15.14 5.69 12.89
N SER A 37 15.28 6.81 12.18
CA SER A 37 15.46 8.12 12.81
C SER A 37 14.28 8.46 13.72
N PHE A 38 13.05 8.19 13.26
CA PHE A 38 11.84 8.37 14.07
C PHE A 38 11.89 7.49 15.33
N LEU A 39 12.13 6.19 15.17
CA LEU A 39 12.12 5.23 16.29
C LEU A 39 13.26 5.45 17.30
N TRP A 40 14.43 5.91 16.87
CA TRP A 40 15.58 6.13 17.75
C TRP A 40 15.55 7.47 18.47
N THR A 41 14.97 8.51 17.87
CA THR A 41 14.92 9.85 18.49
C THR A 41 13.68 10.07 19.33
N GLY A 42 12.70 9.18 19.25
CA GLY A 42 11.51 9.28 20.07
C GLY A 42 11.76 8.82 21.53
N PRO A 43 10.79 9.06 22.42
CA PRO A 43 9.46 9.55 22.09
C PRO A 43 9.39 11.03 21.78
N HIS A 44 8.43 11.41 20.94
CA HIS A 44 8.31 12.78 20.46
C HIS A 44 7.08 13.46 21.04
N ALA A 45 7.18 14.78 21.23
CA ALA A 45 5.97 15.59 21.29
C ALA A 45 5.25 15.53 19.93
N TRP A 46 3.93 15.63 19.92
CA TRP A 46 3.12 15.45 18.70
C TRP A 46 3.55 16.36 17.53
N TYR A 47 4.00 17.58 17.83
CA TYR A 47 4.49 18.54 16.83
C TYR A 47 5.85 18.14 16.26
N VAL A 48 6.75 17.55 17.06
CA VAL A 48 8.04 17.01 16.58
C VAL A 48 7.80 15.76 15.74
N ALA A 49 6.91 14.86 16.21
CA ALA A 49 6.53 13.66 15.49
C ALA A 49 6.01 14.01 14.08
N ALA A 50 5.22 15.08 13.98
CA ALA A 50 4.69 15.54 12.70
C ALA A 50 5.75 16.13 11.75
N LEU A 51 6.91 16.60 12.24
CA LEU A 51 8.02 17.04 11.36
C LEU A 51 8.60 15.88 10.54
N PHE A 52 8.48 14.63 11.01
CA PHE A 52 8.86 13.44 10.24
C PHE A 52 7.98 13.21 9.00
N MET A 53 6.89 13.97 8.85
CA MET A 53 6.10 13.98 7.62
C MET A 53 6.71 14.85 6.53
N LEU A 54 7.54 15.86 6.85
CA LEU A 54 8.14 16.73 5.84
C LEU A 54 8.99 15.94 4.82
N PRO A 55 9.85 15.00 5.23
CA PRO A 55 10.58 14.15 4.29
C PRO A 55 9.64 13.27 3.44
N ALA A 56 8.56 12.73 4.02
CA ALA A 56 7.56 11.95 3.29
C ALA A 56 6.80 12.79 2.25
N VAL A 57 6.47 14.04 2.57
CA VAL A 57 5.89 15.01 1.62
C VAL A 57 6.90 15.33 0.50
N GLY A 58 8.18 15.49 0.82
CA GLY A 58 9.23 15.68 -0.18
C GLY A 58 9.29 14.53 -1.19
N ILE A 59 9.19 13.28 -0.72
CA ILE A 59 9.10 12.11 -1.59
C ILE A 59 7.84 12.12 -2.45
N PHE A 60 6.68 12.43 -1.85
CA PHE A 60 5.43 12.52 -2.59
C PHE A 60 5.56 13.53 -3.74
N VAL A 61 6.17 14.69 -3.48
CA VAL A 61 6.46 15.69 -4.51
C VAL A 61 7.43 15.14 -5.56
N TRP A 62 8.54 14.51 -5.17
CA TRP A 62 9.49 13.91 -6.12
C TRP A 62 8.86 12.85 -7.03
N ASP A 63 7.92 12.07 -6.52
CA ASP A 63 7.29 11.00 -7.28
C ASP A 63 6.16 11.49 -8.19
N THR A 64 5.43 12.54 -7.78
CA THR A 64 4.33 13.14 -8.56
C THR A 64 4.80 14.19 -9.57
N THR A 65 5.94 14.85 -9.32
CA THR A 65 6.60 15.81 -10.23
C THR A 65 7.84 15.22 -10.91
N SER A 66 7.91 13.89 -10.91
CA SER A 66 9.02 13.10 -11.41
C SER A 66 9.25 13.33 -12.90
N HIS A 67 10.52 13.39 -13.33
CA HIS A 67 10.85 13.35 -14.75
C HIS A 67 10.82 11.91 -15.28
N ASP A 68 10.58 11.76 -16.57
CA ASP A 68 10.51 10.47 -17.25
C ASP A 68 11.87 9.74 -17.26
N GLU A 69 11.93 8.57 -16.61
CA GLU A 69 13.07 7.64 -16.63
C GLU A 69 12.77 6.44 -17.54
N ARG A 70 12.89 6.68 -18.85
CA ARG A 70 12.64 5.67 -19.90
C ARG A 70 13.88 4.90 -20.35
N ARG A 71 15.04 5.09 -19.70
CA ARG A 71 16.30 4.51 -20.20
C ARG A 71 16.27 2.99 -20.10
N GLN A 72 16.65 2.33 -21.19
CA GLN A 72 16.90 0.89 -21.19
C GLN A 72 18.08 0.57 -20.25
N PRO A 73 18.04 -0.59 -19.57
CA PRO A 73 19.11 -1.03 -18.69
C PRO A 73 20.38 -1.31 -19.50
N VAL A 74 21.53 -1.18 -18.85
CA VAL A 74 22.81 -1.52 -19.46
C VAL A 74 23.03 -3.03 -19.33
N ALA A 75 23.30 -3.71 -20.46
CA ALA A 75 23.35 -5.17 -20.55
C ALA A 75 24.32 -5.83 -19.54
N ASP A 76 25.44 -5.17 -19.23
CA ASP A 76 26.50 -5.71 -18.38
C ASP A 76 26.56 -5.08 -16.97
N LEU A 77 25.44 -4.60 -16.42
CA LEU A 77 25.44 -4.13 -15.02
C LEU A 77 25.81 -5.29 -14.08
N PRO A 78 26.83 -5.13 -13.22
CA PRO A 78 27.16 -6.15 -12.23
C PRO A 78 26.00 -6.32 -11.25
N ALA A 79 25.71 -7.54 -10.84
CA ALA A 79 24.63 -7.82 -9.88
C ALA A 79 24.98 -7.39 -8.44
N TRP A 80 26.24 -7.58 -8.02
CA TRP A 80 26.62 -7.51 -6.61
C TRP A 80 26.26 -6.20 -5.86
N PRO A 81 26.38 -4.97 -6.42
CA PRO A 81 26.08 -3.78 -5.63
C PRO A 81 24.56 -3.57 -5.49
N PHE A 82 23.78 -4.07 -6.47
CA PHE A 82 22.32 -4.05 -6.44
C PHE A 82 21.75 -5.13 -5.52
N ASP A 83 22.37 -6.32 -5.51
CA ASP A 83 22.05 -7.41 -4.58
C ASP A 83 22.39 -7.01 -3.13
N ALA A 84 23.56 -6.40 -2.91
CA ALA A 84 23.96 -5.88 -1.60
C ALA A 84 22.95 -4.84 -1.06
N LEU A 85 22.40 -3.99 -1.93
CA LEU A 85 21.36 -3.03 -1.55
C LEU A 85 20.07 -3.73 -1.10
N VAL A 86 19.63 -4.78 -1.81
CA VAL A 86 18.45 -5.58 -1.42
C VAL A 86 18.68 -6.23 -0.06
N TYR A 87 19.86 -6.81 0.19
CA TYR A 87 20.17 -7.41 1.49
C TYR A 87 20.27 -6.37 2.61
N LEU A 88 20.80 -5.18 2.32
CA LEU A 88 20.82 -4.06 3.26
C LEU A 88 19.40 -3.63 3.63
N LEU A 89 18.51 -3.45 2.64
CA LEU A 89 17.10 -3.13 2.87
C LEU A 89 16.40 -4.18 3.72
N THR A 90 16.69 -5.47 3.50
CA THR A 90 16.19 -6.54 4.36
C THR A 90 16.68 -6.43 5.80
N GLY A 91 17.98 -6.20 6.00
CA GLY A 91 18.54 -6.02 7.34
C GLY A 91 17.91 -4.82 8.06
N LEU A 92 17.74 -3.71 7.35
CA LEU A 92 17.08 -2.52 7.87
C LEU A 92 15.61 -2.77 8.23
N HIS A 93 14.87 -3.55 7.43
CA HIS A 93 13.49 -3.93 7.76
C HIS A 93 13.39 -4.66 9.10
N PHE A 94 14.23 -5.68 9.31
CA PHE A 94 14.25 -6.41 10.59
C PHE A 94 14.67 -5.52 11.76
N LEU A 95 15.65 -4.63 11.56
CA LEU A 95 16.05 -3.65 12.56
C LEU A 95 14.90 -2.69 12.90
N ILE A 96 14.20 -2.16 11.90
CA ILE A 96 13.04 -1.27 12.09
C ILE A 96 11.93 -1.97 12.86
N LEU A 97 11.63 -3.24 12.55
CA LEU A 97 10.63 -3.99 13.30
C LEU A 97 11.05 -4.26 14.74
N PHE A 98 12.32 -4.55 15.00
CA PHE A 98 12.83 -4.68 16.36
C PHE A 98 12.70 -3.36 17.13
N GLU A 99 13.13 -2.25 16.52
CA GLU A 99 13.04 -0.92 17.11
C GLU A 99 11.60 -0.49 17.34
N LEU A 100 10.69 -0.81 16.42
CA LEU A 100 9.26 -0.62 16.57
C LEU A 100 8.72 -1.31 17.82
N VAL A 101 9.03 -2.60 17.96
CA VAL A 101 8.59 -3.41 19.10
C VAL A 101 9.18 -2.87 20.40
N ARG A 102 10.48 -2.55 20.42
CA ARG A 102 11.15 -1.93 21.57
C ARG A 102 10.50 -0.60 21.95
N PHE A 103 10.22 0.26 20.98
CA PHE A 103 9.64 1.58 21.18
C PHE A 103 8.27 1.49 21.86
N PHE A 104 7.34 0.72 21.30
CA PHE A 104 5.98 0.61 21.83
C PHE A 104 5.89 -0.27 23.09
N SER A 105 6.88 -1.11 23.35
CA SER A 105 7.01 -1.81 24.64
C SER A 105 7.29 -0.82 25.79
N ALA A 106 8.06 0.25 25.53
CA ALA A 106 8.36 1.28 26.51
C ALA A 106 7.27 2.37 26.60
N GLN A 107 6.70 2.78 25.46
CA GLN A 107 5.77 3.91 25.35
C GLN A 107 4.29 3.58 25.65
N GLY A 108 3.84 2.36 25.34
CA GLY A 108 2.41 2.03 25.31
C GLY A 108 1.70 2.46 24.02
N VAL A 109 0.43 2.07 23.84
CA VAL A 109 -0.32 2.25 22.56
C VAL A 109 -0.78 3.69 22.32
N PHE A 110 -1.07 4.45 23.37
CA PHE A 110 -1.75 5.73 23.26
C PHE A 110 -0.75 6.89 23.39
N SER A 111 0.12 7.04 22.40
CA SER A 111 0.97 8.22 22.20
C SER A 111 0.73 8.88 20.84
N ALA A 112 1.09 10.16 20.70
CA ALA A 112 1.04 10.86 19.41
C ALA A 112 1.87 10.15 18.33
N ASP A 113 2.88 9.40 18.74
CA ASP A 113 3.71 8.56 17.89
C ASP A 113 2.92 7.39 17.26
N LEU A 114 1.73 7.03 17.75
CA LEU A 114 0.85 6.03 17.13
C LEU A 114 0.34 6.46 15.74
N VAL A 115 0.05 7.75 15.55
CA VAL A 115 -0.38 8.26 14.23
C VAL A 115 0.80 8.30 13.27
N MET A 116 1.98 8.70 13.75
CA MET A 116 3.19 8.73 12.94
C MET A 116 3.75 7.34 12.66
N LEU A 117 3.51 6.37 13.55
CA LEU A 117 3.75 4.95 13.30
C LEU A 117 3.03 4.48 12.02
N PHE A 118 1.75 4.82 11.87
CA PHE A 118 0.95 4.44 10.72
C PHE A 118 1.57 4.98 9.41
N LEU A 119 2.02 6.22 9.41
CA LEU A 119 2.48 6.92 8.21
C LEU A 119 3.94 6.65 7.87
N VAL A 120 4.82 6.55 8.86
CA VAL A 120 6.27 6.40 8.63
C VAL A 120 6.67 4.93 8.60
N VAL A 121 6.43 4.21 9.70
CA VAL A 121 6.85 2.81 9.82
C VAL A 121 5.93 1.89 9.02
N GLY A 122 4.60 2.13 9.06
CA GLY A 122 3.64 1.38 8.26
C GLY A 122 3.89 1.52 6.76
N ALA A 123 4.22 2.74 6.29
CA ALA A 123 4.66 2.94 4.92
C ALA A 123 5.94 2.15 4.64
N ASN A 124 6.98 2.28 5.47
CA ASN A 124 8.23 1.53 5.29
C ASN A 124 8.01 0.01 5.21
N SER A 125 7.10 -0.57 6.00
CA SER A 125 6.75 -1.99 5.88
C SER A 125 6.15 -2.34 4.52
N GLY A 126 5.34 -1.45 3.93
CA GLY A 126 4.88 -1.59 2.54
C GLY A 126 6.02 -1.55 1.52
N PHE A 127 6.99 -0.64 1.68
CA PHE A 127 8.19 -0.60 0.84
C PHE A 127 9.05 -1.86 1.01
N SER A 128 9.09 -2.41 2.22
CA SER A 128 9.83 -3.63 2.52
C SER A 128 9.19 -4.87 1.87
N ILE A 129 7.88 -4.85 1.57
CA ILE A 129 7.25 -5.88 0.74
C ILE A 129 7.83 -5.85 -0.69
N ILE A 130 8.22 -4.70 -1.23
CA ILE A 130 8.86 -4.60 -2.55
C ILE A 130 10.23 -5.29 -2.55
N THR A 131 10.98 -5.12 -1.46
CA THR A 131 12.25 -5.85 -1.24
C THR A 131 12.00 -7.35 -1.12
N ALA A 132 10.97 -7.75 -0.36
CA ALA A 132 10.57 -9.15 -0.25
C ALA A 132 10.13 -9.74 -1.60
N HIS A 133 9.40 -8.96 -2.39
CA HIS A 133 8.93 -9.29 -3.74
C HIS A 133 10.12 -9.57 -4.68
N GLU A 134 11.14 -8.71 -4.68
CA GLU A 134 12.36 -8.96 -5.44
C GLU A 134 13.05 -10.27 -5.01
N LEU A 135 13.16 -10.49 -3.69
CA LEU A 135 13.82 -11.68 -3.12
C LEU A 135 13.11 -12.99 -3.46
N ILE A 136 11.77 -13.02 -3.45
CA ILE A 136 11.01 -14.24 -3.75
C ILE A 136 11.14 -14.67 -5.22
N HIS A 137 11.41 -13.73 -6.13
CA HIS A 137 11.67 -14.01 -7.55
C HIS A 137 13.12 -14.44 -7.83
N ARG A 138 14.03 -14.28 -6.87
CA ARG A 138 15.43 -14.71 -7.04
C ARG A 138 15.55 -16.24 -7.13
N ARG A 139 16.58 -16.69 -7.86
CA ARG A 139 16.81 -18.13 -8.11
C ARG A 139 17.36 -18.87 -6.90
N LYS A 140 18.13 -18.22 -6.03
CA LYS A 140 18.78 -18.90 -4.91
C LYS A 140 17.75 -19.17 -3.81
N PRO A 141 17.64 -20.40 -3.29
CA PRO A 141 16.63 -20.73 -2.28
C PRO A 141 16.72 -19.87 -1.02
N TRP A 142 17.93 -19.51 -0.57
CA TRP A 142 18.10 -18.70 0.62
C TRP A 142 17.57 -17.26 0.47
N GLU A 143 17.63 -16.69 -0.74
CA GLU A 143 17.05 -15.37 -1.05
C GLU A 143 15.53 -15.45 -0.97
N GLN A 144 14.94 -16.50 -1.55
CA GLN A 144 13.50 -16.74 -1.44
C GLN A 144 13.07 -16.94 0.01
N TRP A 145 13.84 -17.69 0.81
CA TRP A 145 13.58 -17.85 2.24
C TRP A 145 13.61 -16.52 2.99
N LEU A 146 14.56 -15.65 2.65
CA LEU A 146 14.65 -14.32 3.23
C LEU A 146 13.42 -13.47 2.89
N GLY A 147 13.00 -13.45 1.62
CA GLY A 147 11.77 -12.78 1.19
C GLY A 147 10.52 -13.32 1.87
N ARG A 148 10.40 -14.66 2.00
CA ARG A 148 9.30 -15.30 2.74
C ARG A 148 9.30 -14.93 4.22
N LEU A 149 10.46 -14.88 4.86
CA LEU A 149 10.57 -14.44 6.25
C LEU A 149 10.13 -12.98 6.41
N MET A 150 10.51 -12.09 5.49
CA MET A 150 10.01 -10.71 5.47
C MET A 150 8.48 -10.68 5.34
N LEU A 151 7.88 -11.50 4.46
CA LEU A 151 6.42 -11.57 4.34
C LEU A 151 5.73 -12.13 5.60
N CYS A 152 6.37 -13.02 6.35
CA CYS A 152 5.88 -13.47 7.67
C CYS A 152 5.75 -12.28 8.64
N THR A 153 6.67 -11.31 8.58
CA THR A 153 6.64 -10.15 9.50
C THR A 153 5.49 -9.17 9.25
N VAL A 154 4.85 -9.26 8.09
CA VAL A 154 3.63 -8.51 7.74
C VAL A 154 2.40 -9.43 7.69
N LEU A 155 2.51 -10.66 8.20
CA LEU A 155 1.43 -11.66 8.25
C LEU A 155 0.82 -11.99 6.86
N TYR A 156 1.62 -11.89 5.80
CA TYR A 156 1.17 -12.02 4.41
C TYR A 156 2.01 -13.02 3.59
N GLU A 157 2.60 -14.04 4.24
CA GLU A 157 3.50 -15.01 3.57
C GLU A 157 2.85 -15.80 2.43
N HIS A 158 1.54 -16.04 2.49
CA HIS A 158 0.82 -16.72 1.41
C HIS A 158 0.94 -16.01 0.04
N PHE A 159 1.25 -14.70 0.05
CA PHE A 159 1.62 -13.94 -1.14
C PHE A 159 2.76 -14.60 -1.92
N TYR A 160 3.74 -15.25 -1.27
CA TYR A 160 4.79 -15.98 -1.98
C TYR A 160 4.21 -17.04 -2.94
N THR A 161 3.25 -17.83 -2.47
CA THR A 161 2.68 -18.90 -3.30
C THR A 161 1.71 -18.33 -4.32
N GLU A 162 0.83 -17.41 -3.90
CA GLU A 162 -0.15 -16.82 -4.81
C GLU A 162 0.52 -16.01 -5.91
N HIS A 163 1.52 -15.20 -5.57
CA HIS A 163 2.19 -14.34 -6.53
C HIS A 163 2.92 -15.17 -7.59
N LEU A 164 3.80 -16.08 -7.16
CA LEU A 164 4.66 -16.84 -8.09
C LEU A 164 3.91 -17.88 -8.90
N ARG A 165 2.92 -18.57 -8.31
CA ARG A 165 2.21 -19.69 -8.98
C ARG A 165 0.82 -19.33 -9.44
N GLY A 166 0.29 -18.21 -8.96
CA GLY A 166 -1.05 -17.77 -9.23
C GLY A 166 -1.08 -16.54 -10.13
N HIS A 167 -0.89 -15.39 -9.52
CA HIS A 167 -1.00 -14.09 -10.15
C HIS A 167 -0.14 -13.96 -11.41
N HIS A 168 1.16 -14.28 -11.36
CA HIS A 168 2.02 -14.24 -12.55
C HIS A 168 1.54 -15.13 -13.71
N ALA A 169 0.87 -16.24 -13.40
CA ALA A 169 0.34 -17.14 -14.43
C ALA A 169 -1.04 -16.71 -14.95
N ARG A 170 -1.82 -15.98 -14.13
CA ARG A 170 -3.25 -15.69 -14.35
C ARG A 170 -3.59 -14.21 -14.47
N VAL A 171 -2.62 -13.30 -14.33
CA VAL A 171 -2.84 -11.85 -14.39
C VAL A 171 -3.66 -11.47 -15.62
N GLY A 172 -4.60 -10.54 -15.43
CA GLY A 172 -5.54 -10.12 -16.45
C GLY A 172 -6.64 -11.15 -16.79
N THR A 173 -6.76 -12.27 -16.06
CA THR A 173 -7.84 -13.25 -16.25
C THR A 173 -8.82 -13.28 -15.07
N PRO A 174 -10.06 -13.78 -15.25
CA PRO A 174 -11.06 -13.86 -14.17
C PRO A 174 -10.63 -14.69 -12.96
N GLU A 175 -9.70 -15.62 -13.14
CA GLU A 175 -9.19 -16.52 -12.12
C GLU A 175 -8.08 -15.90 -11.25
N ASP A 176 -7.53 -14.75 -11.62
CA ASP A 176 -6.57 -14.03 -10.79
C ASP A 176 -7.28 -13.14 -9.76
N PRO A 177 -7.12 -13.42 -8.45
CA PRO A 177 -7.70 -12.59 -7.41
C PRO A 177 -7.18 -11.15 -7.40
N ALA A 178 -5.92 -10.93 -7.81
CA ALA A 178 -5.23 -9.65 -7.71
C ALA A 178 -5.44 -8.73 -8.93
N THR A 179 -6.08 -9.22 -10.01
CA THR A 179 -6.49 -8.37 -11.13
C THR A 179 -7.70 -7.52 -10.73
N ALA A 180 -7.55 -6.20 -10.81
CA ALA A 180 -8.63 -5.25 -10.55
C ALA A 180 -9.48 -5.05 -11.81
N ARG A 181 -10.79 -5.25 -11.68
CA ARG A 181 -11.71 -5.25 -12.83
C ARG A 181 -12.01 -3.83 -13.29
N PHE A 182 -12.35 -3.66 -14.56
CA PHE A 182 -12.77 -2.35 -15.08
C PHE A 182 -14.00 -1.85 -14.32
N GLY A 183 -13.94 -0.61 -13.85
CA GLY A 183 -14.98 0.02 -13.02
C GLY A 183 -14.98 -0.40 -11.54
N GLU A 184 -14.19 -1.39 -11.13
CA GLU A 184 -14.16 -1.85 -9.74
C GLU A 184 -13.47 -0.82 -8.84
N SER A 185 -14.17 -0.36 -7.80
CA SER A 185 -13.57 0.51 -6.79
C SER A 185 -12.53 -0.23 -5.94
N TYR A 186 -11.50 0.47 -5.46
CA TYR A 186 -10.47 -0.10 -4.60
C TYR A 186 -11.05 -0.74 -3.33
N SER A 187 -12.13 -0.17 -2.79
CA SER A 187 -12.82 -0.74 -1.63
C SER A 187 -13.48 -2.08 -1.95
N ALA A 188 -14.05 -2.24 -3.15
CA ALA A 188 -14.63 -3.50 -3.61
C ALA A 188 -13.52 -4.52 -3.90
N PHE A 189 -12.49 -4.10 -4.62
CA PHE A 189 -11.28 -4.88 -4.90
C PHE A 189 -10.67 -5.42 -3.61
N PHE A 190 -10.35 -4.56 -2.63
CA PHE A 190 -9.68 -4.95 -1.40
C PHE A 190 -10.45 -6.00 -0.59
N ARG A 191 -11.78 -5.88 -0.53
CA ARG A 191 -12.64 -6.88 0.14
C ARG A 191 -12.68 -8.21 -0.60
N ARG A 192 -12.52 -8.20 -1.93
CA ARG A 192 -12.53 -9.38 -2.79
C ARG A 192 -11.17 -10.07 -2.79
N THR A 193 -10.11 -9.31 -3.08
CA THR A 193 -8.74 -9.80 -3.29
C THR A 193 -8.18 -10.49 -2.05
N LEU A 194 -8.32 -9.89 -0.85
CA LEU A 194 -7.70 -10.40 0.38
C LEU A 194 -8.04 -11.87 0.68
N PRO A 195 -9.32 -12.25 0.87
CA PRO A 195 -9.66 -13.64 1.13
C PRO A 195 -9.46 -14.55 -0.10
N ALA A 196 -9.62 -14.02 -1.31
CA ALA A 196 -9.50 -14.79 -2.54
C ALA A 196 -8.04 -15.19 -2.84
N GLN A 197 -7.07 -14.31 -2.59
CA GLN A 197 -5.64 -14.62 -2.70
C GLN A 197 -5.24 -15.72 -1.72
N PHE A 198 -5.67 -15.63 -0.45
CA PHE A 198 -5.39 -16.68 0.53
C PHE A 198 -6.00 -18.04 0.11
N GLN A 199 -7.27 -18.04 -0.34
CA GLN A 199 -7.93 -19.26 -0.82
C GLN A 199 -7.24 -19.85 -2.05
N SER A 200 -6.82 -19.01 -2.98
CA SER A 200 -6.09 -19.43 -4.17
C SER A 200 -4.71 -20.01 -3.80
N ALA A 201 -3.95 -19.34 -2.93
CA ALA A 201 -2.67 -19.83 -2.41
C ALA A 201 -2.81 -21.20 -1.75
N TRP A 202 -3.85 -21.38 -0.94
CA TRP A 202 -4.16 -22.64 -0.28
C TRP A 202 -4.44 -23.75 -1.28
N LYS A 203 -5.27 -23.50 -2.31
CA LYS A 203 -5.58 -24.46 -3.37
C LYS A 203 -4.35 -24.83 -4.19
N LEU A 204 -3.53 -23.85 -4.56
CA LEU A 204 -2.29 -24.08 -5.31
C LEU A 204 -1.30 -24.97 -4.52
N GLU A 205 -1.20 -24.74 -3.21
CA GLU A 205 -0.34 -25.53 -2.35
C GLU A 205 -0.90 -26.94 -2.09
N ALA A 206 -2.22 -27.08 -1.91
CA ALA A 206 -2.88 -28.37 -1.79
C ALA A 206 -2.68 -29.20 -3.09
N LYS A 207 -2.84 -28.57 -4.26
CA LYS A 207 -2.53 -29.17 -5.57
C LYS A 207 -1.09 -29.68 -5.65
N ARG A 208 -0.11 -28.89 -5.18
CA ARG A 208 1.32 -29.27 -5.14
C ARG A 208 1.55 -30.52 -4.27
N LEU A 209 0.76 -30.68 -3.21
CA LEU A 209 0.80 -31.84 -2.33
C LEU A 209 0.00 -33.05 -2.88
N GLY A 210 -0.64 -32.90 -4.04
CA GLY A 210 -1.27 -33.96 -4.81
C GLY A 210 -2.79 -34.02 -4.72
N ASP A 211 -3.46 -33.06 -4.05
CA ASP A 211 -4.92 -33.00 -3.99
C ASP A 211 -5.42 -31.59 -3.63
N GLU A 212 -6.27 -30.99 -4.46
CA GLU A 212 -6.84 -29.65 -4.24
C GLU A 212 -7.93 -29.62 -3.15
N SER A 213 -8.60 -30.75 -2.88
CA SER A 213 -9.65 -30.87 -1.85
C SER A 213 -9.15 -31.56 -0.58
N MET A 214 -7.82 -31.55 -0.37
CA MET A 214 -7.17 -32.21 0.75
C MET A 214 -7.74 -31.75 2.11
N SER A 215 -8.04 -32.71 2.97
CA SER A 215 -8.46 -32.47 4.35
C SER A 215 -7.37 -31.74 5.15
N LEU A 216 -7.77 -30.85 6.06
CA LEU A 216 -6.86 -30.17 6.99
C LEU A 216 -6.08 -31.15 7.90
N PHE A 217 -6.58 -32.38 8.06
CA PHE A 217 -5.95 -33.42 8.87
C PHE A 217 -5.08 -34.41 8.07
N ASP A 218 -4.95 -34.22 6.76
CA ASP A 218 -4.03 -35.02 5.95
C ASP A 218 -2.58 -34.79 6.41
N ARG A 219 -1.80 -35.87 6.58
CA ARG A 219 -0.41 -35.78 7.03
C ARG A 219 0.46 -34.92 6.11
N ARG A 220 0.12 -34.85 4.81
CA ARG A 220 0.80 -33.99 3.82
C ARG A 220 0.69 -32.50 4.16
N MET A 221 -0.31 -32.08 4.95
CA MET A 221 -0.44 -30.70 5.42
C MET A 221 0.77 -30.22 6.25
N LEU A 222 1.54 -31.13 6.86
CA LEU A 222 2.80 -30.79 7.52
C LEU A 222 3.86 -30.26 6.54
N GLN A 223 3.69 -30.47 5.23
CA GLN A 223 4.55 -29.93 4.18
C GLN A 223 3.92 -28.71 3.47
N ASN A 224 2.75 -28.24 3.93
CA ASN A 224 2.05 -27.11 3.34
C ASN A 224 2.75 -25.80 3.71
N ARG A 225 3.27 -25.11 2.69
CA ARG A 225 4.01 -23.84 2.85
C ARG A 225 3.16 -22.73 3.44
N ILE A 226 1.86 -22.67 3.12
CA ILE A 226 0.93 -21.68 3.67
C ILE A 226 0.77 -21.89 5.18
N LEU A 227 0.65 -23.14 5.61
CA LEU A 227 0.60 -23.47 7.04
C LEU A 227 1.89 -23.06 7.75
N HIS A 228 3.05 -23.31 7.15
CA HIS A 228 4.34 -22.85 7.71
C HIS A 228 4.40 -21.33 7.84
N GLY A 229 3.98 -20.59 6.81
CA GLY A 229 3.92 -19.14 6.83
C GLY A 229 3.00 -18.60 7.93
N LEU A 230 1.83 -19.21 8.10
CA LEU A 230 0.90 -18.86 9.19
C LEU A 230 1.52 -19.11 10.58
N VAL A 231 2.12 -20.29 10.78
CA VAL A 231 2.74 -20.65 12.06
C VAL A 231 3.91 -19.71 12.39
N VAL A 232 4.79 -19.43 11.43
CA VAL A 232 5.92 -18.54 11.65
C VAL A 232 5.45 -17.09 11.85
N GLY A 233 4.59 -16.57 10.98
CA GLY A 233 4.09 -15.19 11.06
C GLY A 233 3.34 -14.91 12.36
N TRP A 234 2.35 -15.74 12.70
CA TRP A 234 1.63 -15.59 13.97
C TRP A 234 2.48 -15.98 15.17
N GLY A 235 3.43 -16.90 15.03
CA GLY A 235 4.40 -17.21 16.07
C GLY A 235 5.24 -15.99 16.45
N ILE A 236 5.72 -15.22 15.46
CA ILE A 236 6.41 -13.94 15.69
C ILE A 236 5.47 -12.92 16.34
N ALA A 237 4.22 -12.81 15.87
CA ALA A 237 3.26 -11.86 16.45
C ALA A 237 2.96 -12.19 17.93
N PHE A 238 2.72 -13.46 18.26
CA PHE A 238 2.49 -13.88 19.65
C PHE A 238 3.75 -13.83 20.51
N ALA A 239 4.93 -14.02 19.92
CA ALA A 239 6.20 -13.73 20.57
C ALA A 239 6.28 -12.26 21.00
N VAL A 240 5.96 -11.33 20.09
CA VAL A 240 5.90 -9.89 20.41
C VAL A 240 4.92 -9.63 21.56
N LEU A 241 3.73 -10.24 21.52
CA LEU A 241 2.74 -10.11 22.61
C LEU A 241 3.29 -10.62 23.95
N ALA A 242 3.90 -11.80 23.96
CA ALA A 242 4.35 -12.47 25.18
C ALA A 242 5.55 -11.76 25.84
N TRP A 243 6.50 -11.25 25.04
CA TRP A 243 7.74 -10.65 25.55
C TRP A 243 7.71 -9.13 25.66
N PHE A 244 6.93 -8.44 24.82
CA PHE A 244 6.93 -6.97 24.75
C PHE A 244 5.57 -6.34 25.10
N GLY A 245 4.54 -7.16 25.32
CA GLY A 245 3.23 -6.75 25.78
C GLY A 245 2.26 -6.33 24.67
N TYR A 246 1.03 -6.01 25.08
CA TYR A 246 -0.07 -5.71 24.16
C TYR A 246 0.21 -4.49 23.26
N ALA A 247 0.99 -3.53 23.75
CA ALA A 247 1.24 -2.31 22.99
C ALA A 247 2.11 -2.54 21.75
N ALA A 248 3.23 -3.23 21.93
CA ALA A 248 4.08 -3.65 20.82
C ALA A 248 3.34 -4.58 19.86
N PHE A 249 2.49 -5.48 20.39
CA PHE A 249 1.67 -6.35 19.55
C PHE A 249 0.68 -5.59 18.67
N ALA A 250 -0.04 -4.61 19.24
CA ALA A 250 -0.97 -3.77 18.49
C ALA A 250 -0.25 -2.96 17.40
N ALA A 251 0.91 -2.37 17.73
CA ALA A 251 1.75 -1.66 16.76
C ALA A 251 2.26 -2.58 15.63
N TYR A 252 2.66 -3.81 15.97
CA TYR A 252 3.07 -4.84 15.02
C TYR A 252 1.93 -5.27 14.08
N LEU A 253 0.70 -5.41 14.59
CA LEU A 253 -0.46 -5.70 13.73
C LEU A 253 -0.83 -4.50 12.85
N LEU A 254 -0.72 -3.28 13.37
CA LEU A 254 -1.02 -2.07 12.62
C LEU A 254 -0.05 -1.87 11.45
N GLN A 255 1.26 -2.05 11.66
CA GLN A 255 2.23 -1.96 10.56
C GLN A 255 1.96 -3.01 9.48
N ALA A 256 1.63 -4.25 9.88
CA ALA A 256 1.32 -5.33 8.96
C ALA A 256 0.08 -4.99 8.12
N TRP A 257 -0.95 -4.46 8.78
CA TRP A 257 -2.17 -4.00 8.11
C TRP A 257 -1.89 -2.89 7.10
N VAL A 258 -1.09 -1.87 7.45
CA VAL A 258 -0.71 -0.80 6.52
C VAL A 258 0.07 -1.35 5.33
N ALA A 259 1.04 -2.23 5.58
CA ALA A 259 1.84 -2.86 4.52
C ALA A 259 0.95 -3.63 3.52
N ILE A 260 0.00 -4.42 4.02
CA ILE A 260 -0.96 -5.15 3.17
C ILE A 260 -1.86 -4.18 2.39
N ARG A 261 -2.33 -3.10 3.03
CA ARG A 261 -3.14 -2.08 2.34
C ARG A 261 -2.38 -1.43 1.18
N LEU A 262 -1.10 -1.13 1.38
CA LEU A 262 -0.23 -0.56 0.35
C LEU A 262 0.05 -1.56 -0.77
N LEU A 263 0.39 -2.81 -0.45
CA LEU A 263 0.56 -3.87 -1.44
C LEU A 263 -0.68 -4.01 -2.33
N GLU A 264 -1.86 -4.11 -1.72
CA GLU A 264 -3.09 -4.26 -2.50
C GLU A 264 -3.47 -2.99 -3.28
N ALA A 265 -3.05 -1.81 -2.84
CA ALA A 265 -3.22 -0.58 -3.62
C ALA A 265 -2.36 -0.62 -4.89
N VAL A 266 -1.13 -1.12 -4.75
CA VAL A 266 -0.19 -1.34 -5.87
C VAL A 266 -0.77 -2.36 -6.85
N ASN A 267 -1.13 -3.57 -6.39
CA ASN A 267 -1.80 -4.58 -7.24
C ASN A 267 -3.04 -4.01 -7.94
N TYR A 268 -3.81 -3.16 -7.24
CA TYR A 268 -5.01 -2.56 -7.80
C TYR A 268 -4.71 -1.69 -9.02
N PHE A 269 -3.82 -0.69 -8.89
CA PHE A 269 -3.55 0.20 -10.03
C PHE A 269 -2.65 -0.44 -11.09
N GLU A 270 -1.79 -1.40 -10.73
CA GLU A 270 -0.92 -2.13 -11.66
C GLU A 270 -1.70 -2.98 -12.66
N HIS A 271 -2.92 -3.40 -12.31
CA HIS A 271 -3.73 -4.30 -13.12
C HIS A 271 -5.14 -3.77 -13.37
N TRP A 272 -5.41 -2.50 -13.06
CA TRP A 272 -6.76 -1.96 -13.14
C TRP A 272 -7.29 -1.96 -14.56
N GLY A 273 -8.46 -2.57 -14.75
CA GLY A 273 -9.22 -2.54 -15.99
C GLY A 273 -8.62 -3.34 -17.14
N LEU A 274 -7.46 -3.97 -16.94
CA LEU A 274 -6.80 -4.78 -17.95
C LEU A 274 -7.41 -6.18 -18.03
N MET A 275 -7.53 -6.67 -19.27
CA MET A 275 -8.04 -8.00 -19.57
C MET A 275 -7.10 -8.66 -20.58
N ARG A 276 -6.44 -9.73 -20.13
CA ARG A 276 -5.47 -10.44 -20.94
C ARG A 276 -6.19 -11.26 -22.01
N ARG A 277 -5.86 -10.99 -23.27
CA ARG A 277 -6.45 -11.65 -24.46
C ARG A 277 -5.65 -12.86 -24.92
N GLN A 278 -4.37 -12.92 -24.57
CA GLN A 278 -3.44 -13.95 -25.01
C GLN A 278 -3.20 -14.98 -23.90
N ALA A 279 -2.78 -16.19 -24.28
CA ALA A 279 -2.46 -17.22 -23.28
C ALA A 279 -1.21 -16.87 -22.45
N GLN A 280 -0.26 -16.15 -23.04
CA GLN A 280 0.95 -15.69 -22.36
C GLN A 280 0.79 -14.25 -21.88
N VAL A 281 1.43 -13.94 -20.75
CA VAL A 281 1.50 -12.57 -20.24
C VAL A 281 2.35 -11.73 -21.19
N SER A 282 1.88 -10.52 -21.48
CA SER A 282 2.50 -9.56 -22.37
C SER A 282 2.61 -8.19 -21.70
N PHE A 283 3.33 -7.26 -22.33
CA PHE A 283 3.58 -5.94 -21.75
C PHE A 283 2.33 -5.06 -21.61
N VAL A 284 1.21 -5.44 -22.23
CA VAL A 284 -0.06 -4.70 -22.12
C VAL A 284 -0.93 -5.17 -20.95
N ASP A 285 -0.52 -6.24 -20.24
CA ASP A 285 -1.28 -6.84 -19.15
C ASP A 285 -0.95 -6.23 -17.77
N SER A 286 -0.16 -5.16 -17.75
CA SER A 286 0.21 -4.43 -16.53
C SER A 286 0.51 -2.95 -16.83
N TRP A 287 0.30 -2.08 -15.85
CA TRP A 287 0.59 -0.65 -15.94
C TRP A 287 2.03 -0.34 -15.50
N ASP A 288 2.73 0.44 -16.32
CA ASP A 288 4.05 1.00 -15.99
C ASP A 288 3.92 2.45 -15.47
N THR A 289 5.02 2.99 -14.94
CA THR A 289 5.17 4.44 -14.74
C THR A 289 6.57 4.88 -15.15
N TYR A 290 6.70 6.11 -15.63
CA TYR A 290 7.99 6.70 -15.97
C TYR A 290 8.63 7.48 -14.83
N SER A 291 8.04 7.47 -13.62
CA SER A 291 8.63 8.17 -12.48
C SER A 291 10.06 7.65 -12.19
N TRP A 292 11.06 8.55 -12.29
CA TRP A 292 12.42 8.26 -11.85
C TRP A 292 12.45 7.82 -10.39
N PHE A 293 11.70 8.49 -9.50
CA PHE A 293 11.69 8.14 -8.09
C PHE A 293 11.13 6.73 -7.88
N THR A 294 10.01 6.38 -8.53
CA THR A 294 9.47 5.02 -8.45
C THR A 294 10.51 4.01 -8.93
N TYR A 295 11.18 4.25 -10.07
CA TYR A 295 12.19 3.33 -10.60
C TYR A 295 13.35 3.09 -9.62
N TYR A 296 13.94 4.16 -9.08
CA TYR A 296 15.12 4.02 -8.22
C TYR A 296 14.80 3.67 -6.78
N GLY A 297 13.80 4.35 -6.22
CA GLY A 297 13.40 4.25 -4.81
C GLY A 297 12.63 2.97 -4.50
N LEU A 298 11.89 2.43 -5.47
CA LEU A 298 11.11 1.19 -5.30
C LEU A 298 11.74 0.00 -6.04
N THR A 299 13.06 -0.04 -6.13
CA THR A 299 13.81 -1.18 -6.71
C THR A 299 13.19 -1.67 -8.04
N GLY A 300 13.09 -0.78 -9.02
CA GLY A 300 12.67 -1.10 -10.39
C GLY A 300 11.18 -1.35 -10.61
N LEU A 301 10.34 -1.24 -9.58
CA LEU A 301 8.91 -1.59 -9.65
C LEU A 301 8.14 -0.79 -10.72
N SER A 302 8.64 0.37 -11.14
CA SER A 302 8.03 1.16 -12.22
C SER A 302 7.93 0.45 -13.58
N ARG A 303 8.70 -0.62 -13.78
CA ARG A 303 8.81 -1.41 -15.02
C ARG A 303 8.11 -2.76 -14.84
N HIS A 304 6.86 -2.69 -14.42
CA HIS A 304 6.05 -3.83 -14.00
C HIS A 304 5.65 -4.73 -15.17
N ALA A 305 5.39 -4.15 -16.34
CA ALA A 305 5.09 -4.89 -17.56
C ALA A 305 6.20 -5.89 -17.94
N ASP A 306 7.46 -5.46 -17.86
CA ASP A 306 8.61 -6.35 -18.10
C ASP A 306 8.80 -7.37 -16.98
N HIS A 307 8.52 -6.98 -15.73
CA HIS A 307 8.53 -7.89 -14.59
C HIS A 307 7.53 -9.04 -14.80
N HIS A 308 6.31 -8.75 -15.25
CA HIS A 308 5.30 -9.77 -15.52
C HIS A 308 5.61 -10.66 -16.72
N ALA A 309 6.19 -10.10 -17.78
CA ALA A 309 6.64 -10.87 -18.93
C ALA A 309 7.88 -11.74 -18.61
N PHE A 310 8.77 -11.25 -17.74
CA PHE A 310 10.04 -11.90 -17.39
C PHE A 310 10.35 -11.81 -15.89
N PRO A 311 9.63 -12.56 -15.02
CA PRO A 311 9.67 -12.40 -13.57
C PRO A 311 11.03 -12.70 -12.92
N ALA A 312 11.87 -13.50 -13.58
CA ALA A 312 13.22 -13.81 -13.11
C ALA A 312 14.26 -12.72 -13.42
N ARG A 313 13.87 -11.62 -14.08
CA ARG A 313 14.77 -10.52 -14.42
C ARG A 313 14.98 -9.63 -13.18
N PRO A 314 16.23 -9.40 -12.74
CA PRO A 314 16.48 -8.60 -11.55
C PRO A 314 16.17 -7.13 -11.83
N TYR A 315 15.78 -6.39 -10.78
CA TYR A 315 15.20 -5.05 -10.94
C TYR A 315 16.05 -4.06 -11.75
N GLN A 316 17.38 -4.10 -11.61
CA GLN A 316 18.29 -3.19 -12.33
C GLN A 316 18.38 -3.50 -13.84
N GLN A 317 17.87 -4.66 -14.26
CA GLN A 317 17.82 -5.10 -15.65
C GLN A 317 16.41 -5.00 -16.25
N LEU A 318 15.39 -4.54 -15.50
CA LEU A 318 14.05 -4.38 -16.05
C LEU A 318 14.04 -3.35 -17.18
N ARG A 319 13.19 -3.57 -18.19
CA ARG A 319 13.10 -2.78 -19.43
C ARG A 319 11.80 -1.99 -19.50
N VAL A 320 11.81 -0.94 -20.31
CA VAL A 320 10.62 -0.13 -20.61
C VAL A 320 10.07 -0.54 -21.98
N PHE A 321 8.74 -0.63 -22.10
CA PHE A 321 8.04 -0.97 -23.34
C PHE A 321 6.98 0.09 -23.62
N GLU A 322 6.90 0.56 -24.87
CA GLU A 322 5.97 1.65 -25.23
C GLU A 322 4.52 1.17 -25.29
N GLU A 323 4.33 -0.12 -25.50
CA GLU A 323 3.03 -0.79 -25.59
C GLU A 323 2.29 -0.80 -24.24
N ALA A 324 3.04 -0.82 -23.13
CA ALA A 324 2.45 -0.83 -21.80
C ALA A 324 1.63 0.45 -21.54
N PRO A 325 0.43 0.34 -20.95
CA PRO A 325 -0.29 1.51 -20.45
C PRO A 325 0.51 2.14 -19.30
N VAL A 326 0.43 3.47 -19.18
CA VAL A 326 1.30 4.24 -18.27
C VAL A 326 0.44 5.02 -17.27
N LEU A 327 0.76 4.89 -15.99
CA LEU A 327 0.14 5.67 -14.92
C LEU A 327 0.51 7.16 -15.06
N PRO A 328 -0.40 8.08 -14.70
CA PRO A 328 -0.16 9.52 -14.82
C PRO A 328 0.93 10.05 -13.89
N VAL A 329 1.20 9.34 -12.79
CA VAL A 329 2.22 9.68 -11.77
C VAL A 329 2.96 8.42 -11.33
N GLY A 330 4.00 8.59 -10.50
CA GLY A 330 4.65 7.46 -9.84
C GLY A 330 3.75 6.77 -8.80
N TYR A 331 4.23 5.66 -8.25
CA TYR A 331 3.43 4.76 -7.41
C TYR A 331 2.97 5.40 -6.10
N ILE A 332 3.77 6.29 -5.51
CA ILE A 332 3.38 6.97 -4.26
C ILE A 332 2.22 7.93 -4.55
N GLY A 333 2.29 8.64 -5.69
CA GLY A 333 1.18 9.43 -6.20
C GLY A 333 -0.06 8.58 -6.51
N SER A 334 0.12 7.43 -7.15
CA SER A 334 -0.96 6.50 -7.49
C SER A 334 -1.64 5.91 -6.26
N VAL A 335 -0.88 5.55 -5.21
CA VAL A 335 -1.45 5.13 -3.92
C VAL A 335 -2.33 6.23 -3.34
N ASP A 336 -1.86 7.48 -3.31
CA ASP A 336 -2.65 8.61 -2.81
C ASP A 336 -3.92 8.81 -3.65
N ALA A 337 -3.81 8.76 -4.99
CA ALA A 337 -4.95 8.84 -5.89
C ALA A 337 -5.97 7.72 -5.61
N VAL A 338 -5.52 6.48 -5.44
CA VAL A 338 -6.40 5.34 -5.13
C VAL A 338 -7.07 5.46 -3.76
N PHE A 339 -6.38 5.98 -2.74
CA PHE A 339 -6.96 6.13 -1.40
C PHE A 339 -7.85 7.36 -1.25
N ALA A 340 -7.43 8.50 -1.81
CA ALA A 340 -8.07 9.78 -1.60
C ALA A 340 -9.06 10.16 -2.70
N LYS A 341 -8.84 9.68 -3.94
CA LYS A 341 -9.57 10.08 -5.14
C LYS A 341 -9.76 8.93 -6.15
N ASN A 342 -10.21 7.77 -5.67
CA ASN A 342 -10.31 6.56 -6.49
C ASN A 342 -11.12 6.75 -7.78
N ASP A 343 -12.17 7.57 -7.74
CA ASP A 343 -12.99 7.88 -8.92
C ASP A 343 -12.19 8.65 -9.99
N GLU A 344 -11.35 9.61 -9.60
CA GLU A 344 -10.47 10.36 -10.52
C GLU A 344 -9.39 9.44 -11.12
N PHE A 345 -8.84 8.53 -10.32
CA PHE A 345 -7.94 7.49 -10.81
C PHE A 345 -8.62 6.61 -11.88
N MET A 346 -9.83 6.09 -11.61
CA MET A 346 -10.55 5.23 -12.54
C MET A 346 -10.92 5.97 -13.84
N THR A 347 -11.32 7.23 -13.75
CA THR A 347 -11.56 8.10 -14.92
C THR A 347 -10.32 8.20 -15.78
N THR A 348 -9.18 8.57 -15.18
CA THR A 348 -7.91 8.74 -15.90
C THR A 348 -7.44 7.42 -16.54
N ALA A 349 -7.54 6.33 -15.79
CA ALA A 349 -7.18 5.00 -16.28
C ALA A 349 -8.09 4.55 -17.42
N ALA A 350 -9.41 4.79 -17.34
CA ALA A 350 -10.34 4.43 -18.41
C ALA A 350 -10.05 5.18 -19.72
N ILE A 351 -9.71 6.47 -19.64
CA ILE A 351 -9.33 7.27 -20.82
C ILE A 351 -8.07 6.70 -21.49
N GLU A 352 -7.05 6.36 -20.70
CA GLU A 352 -5.81 5.78 -21.24
C GLU A 352 -6.03 4.39 -21.86
N LEU A 353 -6.87 3.55 -21.24
CA LEU A 353 -7.27 2.26 -21.82
C LEU A 353 -8.01 2.44 -23.15
N GLY A 354 -8.94 3.40 -23.24
CA GLY A 354 -9.66 3.73 -24.47
C GLY A 354 -8.74 4.24 -25.57
N ARG A 355 -7.80 5.13 -25.22
CA ARG A 355 -6.79 5.65 -26.16
C ARG A 355 -5.95 4.53 -26.77
N ARG A 356 -5.60 3.50 -25.97
CA ARG A 356 -4.74 2.39 -26.38
C ARG A 356 -5.49 1.15 -26.91
N GLY A 357 -6.80 1.08 -26.77
CA GLY A 357 -7.57 -0.11 -27.15
C GLY A 357 -7.26 -1.31 -26.26
N LEU A 358 -7.19 -1.08 -24.95
CA LEU A 358 -6.88 -2.08 -23.93
C LEU A 358 -8.08 -2.34 -23.01
N GLY A 359 -8.04 -3.47 -22.30
CA GLY A 359 -9.12 -3.85 -21.39
C GLY A 359 -10.45 -4.03 -22.13
N PRO A 360 -11.52 -3.31 -21.74
CA PRO A 360 -12.83 -3.43 -22.37
C PRO A 360 -12.93 -2.74 -23.74
N PHE A 361 -11.89 -2.02 -24.18
CA PHE A 361 -11.87 -1.33 -25.47
C PHE A 361 -11.13 -2.19 -26.49
N GLU A 362 -11.81 -2.62 -27.55
CA GLU A 362 -11.20 -3.49 -28.57
C GLU A 362 -10.35 -2.73 -29.59
N GLU A 363 -10.76 -1.50 -29.92
CA GLU A 363 -10.09 -0.62 -30.87
C GLU A 363 -9.37 0.54 -30.15
N PRO A 364 -8.17 0.95 -30.61
CA PRO A 364 -7.49 2.13 -30.08
C PRO A 364 -8.16 3.42 -30.57
N GLY A 365 -7.93 4.52 -29.86
CA GLY A 365 -8.43 5.85 -30.24
C GLY A 365 -9.91 6.09 -29.90
N VAL A 366 -10.48 5.30 -28.97
CA VAL A 366 -11.81 5.57 -28.40
C VAL A 366 -11.83 6.98 -27.80
N SER A 367 -12.91 7.73 -28.07
CA SER A 367 -13.05 9.09 -27.56
C SER A 367 -13.14 9.11 -26.03
N GLU A 368 -12.72 10.21 -25.40
CA GLU A 368 -12.85 10.39 -23.96
C GLU A 368 -14.30 10.22 -23.49
N GLU A 369 -15.25 10.81 -24.21
CA GLU A 369 -16.68 10.72 -23.91
C GLU A 369 -17.18 9.26 -23.90
N GLU A 370 -16.76 8.46 -24.89
CA GLU A 370 -17.13 7.05 -24.99
C GLU A 370 -16.48 6.20 -23.89
N ALA A 371 -15.21 6.44 -23.57
CA ALA A 371 -14.52 5.75 -22.48
C ALA A 371 -15.20 6.01 -21.13
N LEU A 372 -15.60 7.27 -20.90
CA LEU A 372 -16.30 7.69 -19.68
C LEU A 372 -17.74 7.17 -19.63
N ALA A 373 -18.45 7.15 -20.77
CA ALA A 373 -19.77 6.54 -20.86
C ALA A 373 -19.70 5.07 -20.45
N ARG A 374 -18.72 4.32 -20.98
CA ARG A 374 -18.51 2.92 -20.64
C ARG A 374 -18.19 2.69 -19.17
N LEU A 375 -17.33 3.53 -18.58
CA LEU A 375 -17.06 3.50 -17.14
C LEU A 375 -18.32 3.77 -16.32
N SER A 376 -19.11 4.76 -16.72
CA SER A 376 -20.34 5.15 -16.02
C SER A 376 -21.38 4.03 -16.01
N GLU A 377 -21.55 3.30 -17.12
CA GLU A 377 -22.46 2.15 -17.23
C GLU A 377 -22.12 1.07 -16.20
N VAL A 378 -20.84 0.68 -16.15
CA VAL A 378 -20.35 -0.35 -15.21
C VAL A 378 -20.52 0.12 -13.76
N ARG A 379 -20.26 1.40 -13.48
CA ARG A 379 -20.41 1.96 -12.14
C ARG A 379 -21.86 2.05 -11.68
N GLN A 380 -22.79 2.40 -12.56
CA GLN A 380 -24.22 2.43 -12.22
C GLN A 380 -24.73 1.05 -11.81
N GLU A 381 -24.26 0.00 -12.47
CA GLU A 381 -24.54 -1.38 -12.10
C GLU A 381 -23.99 -1.72 -10.70
N GLU A 382 -22.72 -1.39 -10.42
CA GLU A 382 -22.10 -1.65 -9.12
C GLU A 382 -22.80 -0.86 -7.98
N ASP A 383 -23.12 0.41 -8.23
CA ASP A 383 -23.81 1.26 -7.28
C ASP A 383 -25.22 0.77 -6.99
N ARG A 384 -25.95 0.25 -7.99
CA ARG A 384 -27.25 -0.39 -7.79
C ARG A 384 -27.13 -1.59 -6.84
N ILE A 385 -26.19 -2.51 -7.11
CA ILE A 385 -25.93 -3.69 -6.27
C ILE A 385 -25.55 -3.26 -4.84
N ARG A 386 -24.74 -2.21 -4.70
CA ARG A 386 -24.31 -1.68 -3.41
C ARG A 386 -25.47 -1.06 -2.63
N LEU A 387 -26.32 -0.28 -3.29
CA LEU A 387 -27.50 0.35 -2.69
C LEU A 387 -28.49 -0.71 -2.21
N ASP A 388 -28.72 -1.77 -2.97
CA ASP A 388 -29.57 -2.90 -2.57
C ASP A 388 -29.02 -3.60 -1.32
N ARG A 389 -27.71 -3.89 -1.29
CA ARG A 389 -27.05 -4.46 -0.10
C ARG A 389 -27.16 -3.52 1.11
N ARG A 390 -26.97 -2.21 0.91
CA ARG A 390 -27.10 -1.21 1.98
C ARG A 390 -28.54 -1.09 2.46
N ALA A 391 -29.53 -1.18 1.59
CA ALA A 391 -30.95 -1.22 1.94
C ALA A 391 -31.29 -2.47 2.76
N ALA A 392 -30.78 -3.64 2.35
CA ALA A 392 -30.91 -4.89 3.10
C ALA A 392 -30.24 -4.81 4.49
N TRP A 393 -29.02 -4.26 4.57
CA TRP A 393 -28.31 -4.04 5.83
C TRP A 393 -29.02 -3.01 6.72
N LYS A 394 -29.46 -1.87 6.18
CA LYS A 394 -30.24 -0.86 6.91
C LYS A 394 -31.54 -1.46 7.43
N LYS A 395 -32.25 -2.28 6.64
CA LYS A 395 -33.44 -3.02 7.09
C LYS A 395 -33.11 -3.91 8.30
N ARG A 396 -31.94 -4.56 8.30
CA ARG A 396 -31.45 -5.41 9.41
C ARG A 396 -31.02 -4.60 10.65
N LEU A 397 -30.31 -3.49 10.49
CA LEU A 397 -29.85 -2.61 11.59
C LEU A 397 -30.99 -1.77 12.19
N SER A 398 -31.99 -1.43 11.36
CA SER A 398 -33.07 -0.52 11.73
C SER A 398 -34.02 -1.02 12.82
N ARG A 399 -33.93 -2.30 13.20
CA ARG A 399 -34.70 -2.85 14.33
C ARG A 399 -34.19 -2.36 15.69
N SER A 400 -32.92 -1.96 15.81
CA SER A 400 -32.31 -1.64 17.12
C SER A 400 -32.00 -0.14 17.32
N TRP A 401 -31.76 0.61 16.25
CA TRP A 401 -31.32 2.03 16.34
C TRP A 401 -32.45 3.05 16.09
N LYS A 402 -33.54 2.65 15.43
CA LYS A 402 -34.67 3.55 15.12
C LYS A 402 -35.59 3.87 16.31
N THR A 403 -35.43 3.18 17.43
CA THR A 403 -36.20 3.44 18.66
C THR A 403 -35.67 4.65 19.43
N VAL A 404 -34.46 5.12 19.13
CA VAL A 404 -33.86 6.31 19.74
C VAL A 404 -34.17 7.53 18.86
N PRO A 405 -34.85 8.58 19.35
CA PRO A 405 -35.13 9.78 18.58
C PRO A 405 -33.84 10.45 18.05
N PHE A 406 -33.86 10.97 16.82
CA PHE A 406 -32.70 11.62 16.19
C PHE A 406 -32.02 12.70 17.06
N PRO A 407 -32.74 13.56 17.80
CA PRO A 407 -32.13 14.52 18.72
C PRO A 407 -31.34 13.84 19.86
N ALA A 408 -31.79 12.69 20.35
CA ALA A 408 -31.11 11.93 21.40
C ALA A 408 -29.86 11.21 20.86
N GLN A 409 -29.88 10.76 19.59
CA GLN A 409 -28.70 10.22 18.93
C GLN A 409 -27.62 11.30 18.75
N LEU A 410 -28.02 12.51 18.33
CA LEU A 410 -27.12 13.65 18.18
C LEU A 410 -26.55 14.08 19.55
N ALA A 411 -27.42 14.17 20.57
CA ALA A 411 -27.02 14.52 21.93
C ALA A 411 -26.05 13.49 22.53
N LEU A 412 -26.22 12.19 22.26
CA LEU A 412 -25.29 11.15 22.71
C LEU A 412 -23.91 11.26 22.04
N VAL A 413 -23.86 11.56 20.74
CA VAL A 413 -22.60 11.77 20.02
C VAL A 413 -21.89 13.03 20.50
N PHE A 414 -22.63 14.15 20.63
CA PHE A 414 -22.08 15.40 21.15
C PHE A 414 -21.67 15.30 22.62
N ALA A 415 -22.43 14.59 23.46
CA ALA A 415 -22.05 14.34 24.85
C ALA A 415 -20.79 13.47 24.95
N ALA A 416 -20.66 12.45 24.10
CA ALA A 416 -19.45 11.61 24.07
C ALA A 416 -18.21 12.40 23.63
N ILE A 417 -18.35 13.26 22.61
CA ILE A 417 -17.28 14.15 22.14
C ILE A 417 -16.93 15.17 23.24
N LEU A 418 -17.94 15.84 23.82
CA LEU A 418 -17.76 16.88 24.84
C LEU A 418 -17.15 16.32 26.13
N VAL A 419 -17.60 15.16 26.60
CA VAL A 419 -17.01 14.46 27.76
C VAL A 419 -15.58 14.04 27.46
N GLY A 420 -15.29 13.54 26.26
CA GLY A 420 -13.93 13.20 25.82
C GLY A 420 -12.99 14.41 25.79
N THR A 421 -13.45 15.56 25.29
CA THR A 421 -12.66 16.81 25.25
C THR A 421 -12.47 17.45 26.62
N THR A 422 -13.51 17.55 27.43
CA THR A 422 -13.44 18.25 28.72
C THR A 422 -12.63 17.45 29.74
N ALA A 423 -12.71 16.11 29.71
CA ALA A 423 -11.87 15.23 30.53
C ALA A 423 -10.39 15.20 30.07
N GLY A 424 -10.13 15.41 28.77
CA GLY A 424 -8.76 15.54 28.24
C GLY A 424 -8.10 16.86 28.66
N VAL A 425 -8.81 17.98 28.49
CA VAL A 425 -8.28 19.34 28.70
C VAL A 425 -8.16 19.71 30.19
N GLN A 426 -9.12 19.34 31.05
CA GLN A 426 -9.03 19.69 32.48
C GLN A 426 -7.97 18.90 33.26
N TRP A 427 -7.45 17.80 32.71
CA TRP A 427 -6.46 16.96 33.40
C TRP A 427 -5.01 17.25 32.96
N GLU A 428 -4.83 17.97 31.85
CA GLU A 428 -3.53 18.36 31.28
C GLU A 428 -2.87 19.51 32.06
N THR A 429 -3.67 20.35 32.72
CA THR A 429 -3.18 21.49 33.54
C THR A 429 -2.67 21.09 34.93
N GLY A 430 -2.70 19.79 35.28
CA GLY A 430 -2.34 19.26 36.61
C GLY A 430 -0.91 18.74 36.78
N GLY A 431 -0.02 18.90 35.79
CA GLY A 431 1.43 18.68 35.94
C GLY A 431 1.92 17.25 36.27
N GLY A 432 1.06 16.22 36.16
CA GLY A 432 1.41 14.81 36.39
C GLY A 432 1.32 13.95 35.13
N GLU A 433 1.97 12.78 35.12
CA GLU A 433 1.88 11.81 34.02
C GLU A 433 0.42 11.49 33.65
N MET A 434 0.14 11.56 32.35
CA MET A 434 -1.21 11.45 31.80
C MET A 434 -1.80 10.05 32.09
N GLY A 435 -2.90 9.97 32.85
CA GLY A 435 -3.61 8.72 33.14
C GLY A 435 -4.10 8.01 31.86
N PHE A 436 -4.42 6.71 31.97
CA PHE A 436 -4.90 5.92 30.83
C PHE A 436 -6.13 6.54 30.14
N TRP A 437 -7.10 7.03 30.94
CA TRP A 437 -8.36 7.58 30.43
C TRP A 437 -8.22 8.95 29.76
N SER A 438 -7.29 9.80 30.21
CA SER A 438 -7.01 11.09 29.58
C SER A 438 -6.26 10.91 28.25
N ARG A 439 -5.30 9.97 28.20
CA ARG A 439 -4.72 9.54 26.93
C ARG A 439 -5.81 9.01 25.99
N ALA A 440 -6.67 8.11 26.44
CA ALA A 440 -7.76 7.58 25.61
C ALA A 440 -8.70 8.70 25.08
N GLY A 441 -9.01 9.72 25.90
CA GLY A 441 -9.82 10.88 25.51
C GLY A 441 -9.16 11.76 24.45
N LEU A 442 -7.88 12.12 24.62
CA LEU A 442 -7.11 12.88 23.63
C LEU A 442 -7.03 12.12 22.30
N HIS A 443 -6.79 10.81 22.34
CA HIS A 443 -6.73 9.99 21.12
C HIS A 443 -8.10 9.89 20.46
N ALA A 444 -9.18 9.69 21.22
CA ALA A 444 -10.53 9.72 20.69
C ALA A 444 -10.87 11.07 20.03
N TRP A 445 -10.35 12.18 20.55
CA TRP A 445 -10.48 13.49 19.94
C TRP A 445 -9.65 13.66 18.67
N ILE A 446 -8.39 13.19 18.64
CA ILE A 446 -7.55 13.20 17.43
C ILE A 446 -8.20 12.34 16.34
N PHE A 447 -8.59 11.10 16.67
CA PHE A 447 -9.27 10.20 15.74
C PHE A 447 -10.65 10.72 15.32
N GLY A 448 -11.41 11.34 16.24
CA GLY A 448 -12.69 11.98 15.94
C GLY A 448 -12.55 13.19 15.02
N SER A 449 -11.53 14.01 15.26
CA SER A 449 -11.18 15.16 14.42
C SER A 449 -10.75 14.70 13.02
N LEU A 450 -9.90 13.67 12.91
CA LEU A 450 -9.57 13.05 11.62
C LEU A 450 -10.82 12.47 10.94
N ALA A 451 -11.72 11.81 11.70
CA ALA A 451 -12.98 11.28 11.19
C ALA A 451 -13.99 12.36 10.75
N ILE A 452 -13.81 13.62 11.15
CA ILE A 452 -14.58 14.79 10.68
C ILE A 452 -13.88 15.48 9.51
N VAL A 453 -12.55 15.60 9.55
CA VAL A 453 -11.72 16.19 8.49
C VAL A 453 -11.84 15.39 7.20
N ILE A 454 -11.95 14.05 7.28
CA ILE A 454 -12.07 13.18 6.10
C ILE A 454 -13.38 13.41 5.32
N PRO A 455 -14.58 13.35 5.93
CA PRO A 455 -15.82 13.74 5.28
C PRO A 455 -15.90 15.22 4.91
N ALA A 456 -15.36 16.12 5.74
CA ALA A 456 -15.37 17.55 5.46
C ALA A 456 -14.52 17.90 4.25
N ARG A 457 -13.33 17.31 4.09
CA ARG A 457 -12.53 17.43 2.85
C ARG A 457 -13.29 16.90 1.66
N ARG A 458 -13.89 15.71 1.78
CA ARG A 458 -14.67 15.11 0.70
C ARG A 458 -15.82 16.03 0.26
N TYR A 459 -16.53 16.60 1.23
CA TYR A 459 -17.58 17.58 0.98
C TYR A 459 -17.04 18.88 0.35
N LEU A 460 -15.88 19.38 0.80
CA LEU A 460 -15.25 20.60 0.28
C LEU A 460 -14.65 20.41 -1.12
N SER A 461 -14.06 19.24 -1.41
CA SER A 461 -13.58 18.88 -2.75
C SER A 461 -14.71 18.66 -3.74
N GLU A 462 -15.86 18.17 -3.26
CA GLU A 462 -17.06 17.97 -4.07
C GLU A 462 -17.83 19.29 -4.33
N ASN A 463 -17.68 20.32 -3.48
CA ASN A 463 -18.59 21.49 -3.51
C ASN A 463 -17.95 22.90 -3.51
N ALA A 464 -16.64 23.08 -3.28
CA ALA A 464 -16.12 24.44 -3.04
C ALA A 464 -14.81 24.82 -3.76
N ILE A 465 -13.82 23.94 -3.94
CA ILE A 465 -12.52 24.34 -4.52
C ILE A 465 -11.89 23.15 -5.28
N GLY A 466 -11.69 23.30 -6.59
CA GLY A 466 -11.14 22.25 -7.48
C GLY A 466 -9.69 21.83 -7.20
N GLU A 467 -8.98 22.57 -6.34
CA GLU A 467 -7.62 22.25 -5.92
C GLU A 467 -7.50 22.45 -4.40
N ILE A 468 -7.77 21.39 -3.63
CA ILE A 468 -7.33 21.31 -2.23
C ILE A 468 -6.25 20.22 -2.17
N PRO A 469 -5.10 20.48 -1.54
CA PRO A 469 -3.91 19.68 -1.83
C PRO A 469 -4.00 18.30 -1.16
N SER A 470 -3.03 17.44 -1.49
CA SER A 470 -2.91 16.07 -0.95
C SER A 470 -2.98 16.06 0.58
N TRP A 471 -3.16 14.87 1.17
CA TRP A 471 -3.19 14.68 2.63
C TRP A 471 -2.06 15.42 3.37
N GLY A 472 -0.90 15.63 2.73
CA GLY A 472 0.20 16.44 3.23
C GLY A 472 -0.19 17.87 3.61
N VAL A 473 -1.06 18.56 2.86
CA VAL A 473 -1.47 19.93 3.21
C VAL A 473 -2.61 19.95 4.20
N ALA A 474 -3.55 18.99 4.17
CA ALA A 474 -4.56 18.90 5.24
C ALA A 474 -3.90 18.63 6.61
N LEU A 475 -2.83 17.81 6.63
CA LEU A 475 -2.01 17.57 7.82
C LEU A 475 -1.13 18.79 8.16
N ALA A 476 -0.59 19.51 7.17
CA ALA A 476 0.14 20.77 7.39
C ALA A 476 -0.77 21.91 7.89
N MET A 477 -2.04 21.94 7.49
CA MET A 477 -3.03 22.88 8.01
C MET A 477 -3.43 22.52 9.45
N LEU A 478 -3.55 21.23 9.78
CA LEU A 478 -3.70 20.78 11.18
C LEU A 478 -2.48 21.16 12.03
N LEU A 479 -1.27 21.10 11.46
CA LEU A 479 -0.05 21.60 12.11
C LEU A 479 -0.10 23.12 12.31
N ALA A 480 -0.53 23.90 11.31
CA ALA A 480 -0.65 25.36 11.44
C ALA A 480 -1.70 25.77 12.50
N VAL A 481 -2.81 25.02 12.60
CA VAL A 481 -3.84 25.25 13.63
C VAL A 481 -3.35 24.83 15.02
N GLY A 482 -2.60 23.73 15.13
CA GLY A 482 -2.03 23.27 16.40
C GLY A 482 -0.91 24.17 16.94
N VAL A 483 -0.11 24.80 16.06
CA VAL A 483 0.94 25.76 16.45
C VAL A 483 0.36 27.11 16.88
N GLY A 484 -0.87 27.44 16.46
CA GLY A 484 -1.55 28.69 16.84
C GLY A 484 -2.09 28.72 18.28
N GLY A 485 -2.17 27.57 18.97
CA GLY A 485 -2.72 27.48 20.32
C GLY A 485 -1.80 28.06 21.41
N ASP A 486 -0.49 27.88 21.27
CA ASP A 486 0.50 28.33 22.26
C ASP A 486 0.91 29.80 22.09
N ALA A 487 0.61 30.40 20.93
CA ALA A 487 0.94 31.80 20.65
C ALA A 487 -0.11 32.81 21.16
N ILE A 488 -1.22 32.34 21.75
CA ILE A 488 -2.32 33.19 22.25
C ILE A 488 -2.32 33.29 23.80
N PHE A 489 -1.46 32.53 24.48
CA PHE A 489 -1.33 32.55 25.95
C PHE A 489 0.09 32.80 26.45
N TYR A 490 0.77 33.80 25.89
CA TYR A 490 1.90 34.48 26.53
C TYR A 490 1.73 36.00 26.51
#